data_AF-A0AA36LNH0-F1
#
_entry.id   AF-A0AA36LNH0-F1
#
_cell.length_a   1.000
_cell.length_b   1.000
_cell.length_c   1.000
_cell.angle_alpha   90.00
_cell.angle_beta   90.00
_cell.angle_gamma   90.00
#
_symmetry.space_group_name_H-M   'P 1'
#
loop_
_entity.id
_entity.type
_entity.pdbx_description
1 polymer ?
#
loop_
_entity_poly.entity_id
_entity_poly.type
_entity_poly.pdbx_seq_one_letter_code
_entity_poly.pdbx_strand_id
1 'polypeptide(L)'
;MKSEDIFKQILSIDTLLSFNGIIPSLSGFQLKLIELIESLCLTLKSEQHPPIEVDRLCHQLCHYLDKRTENTIKEKGLSWDGYLLLDYFYGYNTPSPTDGVSLEALLNSDDNTIYQYALKILVLSRNLPIRDVKSQQLLVRYSHKLSPPNQLISDDDDSYVEPNHEETVNCVGPPTVETTPVQRRVWLSLGLPLFALALSLYALWFWCFRYLGDLS
;
A
#
# COMPACT_ATOMS: atom_id res chain seq x y z
N MET A 1 -14.21 -2.24 -21.75
CA MET A 1 -13.67 -2.03 -20.40
C MET A 1 -12.22 -1.62 -20.58
N LYS A 2 -11.74 -0.57 -19.89
CA LYS A 2 -10.35 -0.11 -20.03
C LYS A 2 -9.44 -0.83 -19.03
N SER A 3 -8.13 -0.82 -19.27
CA SER A 3 -7.15 -1.39 -18.33
C SER A 3 -7.26 -0.75 -16.94
N GLU A 4 -7.59 0.54 -16.89
CA GLU A 4 -7.79 1.29 -15.65
C GLU A 4 -8.92 0.73 -14.78
N ASP A 5 -10.03 0.32 -15.39
CA ASP A 5 -11.18 -0.23 -14.67
C ASP A 5 -10.82 -1.58 -14.03
N ILE A 6 -10.08 -2.42 -14.77
CA ILE A 6 -9.60 -3.72 -14.28
C ILE A 6 -8.59 -3.51 -13.15
N PHE A 7 -7.65 -2.59 -13.33
CA PHE A 7 -6.67 -2.27 -12.29
C PHE A 7 -7.34 -1.75 -11.02
N LYS A 8 -8.38 -0.91 -11.12
CA LYS A 8 -9.19 -0.46 -9.98
C LYS A 8 -9.89 -1.62 -9.26
N GLN A 9 -10.36 -2.64 -9.99
CA GLN A 9 -10.93 -3.84 -9.36
C GLN A 9 -9.88 -4.61 -8.56
N ILE A 10 -8.68 -4.76 -9.10
CA ILE A 10 -7.55 -5.37 -8.39
C ILE A 10 -7.19 -4.57 -7.12
N LEU A 11 -7.14 -3.24 -7.20
CA LEU A 11 -6.93 -2.36 -6.04
C LEU A 11 -8.03 -2.50 -4.98
N SER A 12 -9.28 -2.68 -5.42
CA SER A 12 -10.41 -2.89 -4.51
C SER A 12 -10.26 -4.22 -3.76
N ILE A 13 -9.82 -5.28 -4.44
CA ILE A 13 -9.50 -6.56 -3.80
C ILE A 13 -8.37 -6.39 -2.79
N ASP A 14 -7.27 -5.73 -3.17
CA ASP A 14 -6.16 -5.46 -2.25
C ASP A 14 -6.61 -4.71 -0.99
N THR A 15 -7.51 -3.73 -1.18
CA THR A 15 -8.09 -2.95 -0.08
C THR A 15 -8.91 -3.84 0.84
N LEU A 16 -9.71 -4.77 0.30
CA LEU A 16 -10.45 -5.74 1.09
C LEU A 16 -9.54 -6.70 1.87
N LEU A 17 -8.43 -7.15 1.26
CA LEU A 17 -7.41 -7.93 1.97
C LEU A 17 -6.79 -7.12 3.12
N SER A 18 -6.56 -5.82 2.92
CA SER A 18 -6.04 -4.91 3.95
C SER A 18 -6.93 -4.81 5.20
N PHE A 19 -8.24 -4.98 5.02
CA PHE A 19 -9.24 -4.95 6.09
C PHE A 19 -9.56 -6.33 6.65
N ASN A 20 -8.69 -7.33 6.41
CA ASN A 20 -8.91 -8.72 6.80
C ASN A 20 -10.22 -9.30 6.26
N GLY A 21 -10.63 -8.87 5.07
CA GLY A 21 -11.83 -9.35 4.38
C GLY A 21 -11.95 -10.88 4.40
N ILE A 22 -13.20 -11.35 4.49
CA ILE A 22 -13.48 -12.79 4.48
C ILE A 22 -13.27 -13.29 3.05
N ILE A 23 -12.41 -14.29 2.89
CA ILE A 23 -12.22 -15.02 1.64
C ILE A 23 -13.07 -16.30 1.76
N PRO A 24 -14.21 -16.41 1.06
CA PRO A 24 -15.11 -17.56 1.22
C PRO A 24 -14.50 -18.87 0.70
N SER A 25 -13.65 -18.78 -0.33
CA SER A 25 -12.95 -19.91 -0.93
C SER A 25 -11.63 -19.44 -1.53
N LEU A 26 -10.52 -20.10 -1.18
CA LEU A 26 -9.19 -19.79 -1.74
C LEU A 26 -9.12 -20.09 -3.24
N SER A 27 -9.70 -21.20 -3.70
CA SER A 27 -9.73 -21.54 -5.12
C SER A 27 -10.60 -20.58 -5.92
N GLY A 28 -11.77 -20.19 -5.38
CA GLY A 28 -12.62 -19.19 -6.02
C GLY A 28 -11.97 -17.81 -6.06
N PHE A 29 -11.21 -17.47 -5.01
CA PHE A 29 -10.44 -16.23 -4.97
C PHE A 29 -9.29 -16.23 -5.98
N GLN A 30 -8.52 -17.33 -6.07
CA GLN A 30 -7.46 -17.49 -7.05
C GLN A 30 -8.01 -17.36 -8.47
N LEU A 31 -9.09 -18.07 -8.79
CA LEU A 31 -9.74 -17.99 -10.10
C LEU A 31 -10.11 -16.54 -10.43
N LYS A 32 -10.64 -15.79 -9.46
CA LYS A 32 -11.00 -14.40 -9.67
C LYS A 32 -9.78 -13.51 -9.98
N LEU A 33 -8.66 -13.74 -9.30
CA LEU A 33 -7.41 -13.02 -9.57
C LEU A 33 -6.85 -13.37 -10.95
N ILE A 34 -6.88 -14.65 -11.33
CA ILE A 34 -6.48 -15.12 -12.66
C ILE A 34 -7.25 -14.39 -13.75
N GLU A 35 -8.60 -14.41 -13.68
CA GLU A 35 -9.46 -13.72 -14.65
C GLU A 35 -9.13 -12.22 -14.78
N LEU A 36 -8.85 -11.55 -13.66
CA LEU A 36 -8.53 -10.13 -13.66
C LEU A 36 -7.15 -9.85 -14.28
N ILE A 37 -6.14 -10.67 -13.99
CA ILE A 37 -4.79 -10.51 -14.52
C ILE A 37 -4.77 -10.80 -16.03
N GLU A 38 -5.46 -11.85 -16.48
CA GLU A 38 -5.62 -12.15 -17.90
C GLU A 38 -6.35 -11.02 -18.63
N SER A 39 -7.47 -10.54 -18.06
CA SER A 39 -8.23 -9.43 -18.63
C SER A 39 -7.38 -8.16 -18.70
N LEU A 40 -6.59 -7.87 -17.67
CA LEU A 40 -5.68 -6.71 -17.65
C LEU A 40 -4.63 -6.84 -18.75
N CYS A 41 -3.98 -8.00 -18.86
CA CYS A 41 -2.94 -8.27 -19.85
C CYS A 41 -3.47 -8.11 -21.28
N LEU A 42 -4.62 -8.72 -21.58
CA LEU A 42 -5.26 -8.62 -22.90
C LEU A 42 -5.69 -7.18 -23.21
N THR A 43 -6.23 -6.48 -22.21
CA THR A 43 -6.69 -5.10 -22.40
C THR A 43 -5.51 -4.15 -22.64
N LEU A 44 -4.43 -4.26 -21.86
CA LEU A 44 -3.21 -3.47 -22.06
C LEU A 44 -2.58 -3.71 -23.44
N LYS A 45 -2.56 -4.97 -23.90
CA LYS A 45 -2.11 -5.31 -25.27
C LYS A 45 -3.03 -4.70 -26.33
N SER A 46 -4.35 -4.70 -26.11
CA SER A 46 -5.31 -4.09 -27.03
C SER A 46 -5.22 -2.56 -27.07
N GLU A 47 -4.80 -1.95 -25.96
CA GLU A 47 -4.50 -0.52 -25.82
C GLU A 47 -3.11 -0.14 -26.42
N GLN A 48 -2.40 -1.11 -27.02
CA GLN A 48 -1.12 -0.95 -27.71
C GLN A 48 0.06 -0.56 -26.80
N HIS A 49 -0.02 -0.88 -25.51
CA HIS A 49 1.10 -0.71 -24.59
C HIS A 49 2.26 -1.68 -24.90
N PRO A 50 3.52 -1.33 -24.53
CA PRO A 50 4.70 -2.15 -24.86
C PRO A 50 4.58 -3.59 -24.33
N PRO A 51 4.56 -4.63 -25.19
CA PRO A 51 4.23 -5.99 -24.76
C PRO A 51 5.15 -6.58 -23.68
N ILE A 52 6.45 -6.23 -23.72
CA ILE A 52 7.45 -6.66 -22.74
C ILE A 52 7.15 -6.05 -21.36
N GLU A 53 6.73 -4.79 -21.33
CA GLU A 53 6.42 -4.09 -20.09
C GLU A 53 5.08 -4.54 -19.51
N VAL A 54 4.10 -4.82 -20.37
CA VAL A 54 2.83 -5.43 -19.96
C VAL A 54 3.07 -6.77 -19.27
N ASP A 55 3.89 -7.64 -19.85
CA ASP A 55 4.22 -8.93 -19.24
C ASP A 55 4.95 -8.76 -17.90
N ARG A 56 5.96 -7.89 -17.85
CA ARG A 56 6.66 -7.56 -16.60
C ARG A 56 5.73 -7.02 -15.52
N LEU A 57 4.78 -6.16 -15.89
CA LEU A 57 3.78 -5.61 -14.97
C LEU A 57 2.86 -6.70 -14.42
N CYS A 58 2.34 -7.57 -15.29
CA CYS A 58 1.52 -8.71 -14.88
C CYS A 58 2.28 -9.65 -13.95
N HIS A 59 3.54 -9.97 -14.28
CA HIS A 59 4.42 -10.77 -13.42
C HIS A 59 4.60 -10.13 -12.04
N GLN A 60 4.91 -8.83 -12.01
CA GLN A 60 5.08 -8.08 -10.76
C GLN A 60 3.79 -8.04 -9.94
N LEU A 61 2.63 -7.98 -10.60
CA LEU A 61 1.34 -8.00 -9.94
C LEU A 61 1.02 -9.37 -9.33
N CYS A 62 1.29 -10.48 -10.04
CA CYS A 62 1.16 -11.85 -9.50
C CYS A 62 1.98 -11.96 -8.21
N HIS A 63 3.26 -11.59 -8.30
CA HIS A 63 4.17 -11.63 -7.18
C HIS A 63 3.69 -10.79 -5.97
N TYR A 64 3.20 -9.57 -6.22
CA TYR A 64 2.62 -8.72 -5.18
C TYR A 64 1.39 -9.37 -4.52
N LEU A 65 0.45 -9.87 -5.33
CA LEU A 65 -0.80 -10.46 -4.85
C LEU A 65 -0.57 -11.77 -4.10
N ASP A 66 0.39 -12.59 -4.51
CA ASP A 66 0.79 -13.81 -3.80
C ASP A 66 1.30 -13.45 -2.39
N LYS A 67 2.26 -12.52 -2.29
CA LYS A 67 2.77 -12.04 -1.00
C LYS A 67 1.67 -11.40 -0.14
N ARG A 68 0.78 -10.62 -0.75
CA ARG A 68 -0.32 -9.96 -0.05
C ARG A 68 -1.32 -10.95 0.53
N THR A 69 -1.72 -11.93 -0.28
CA THR A 69 -2.72 -12.93 0.10
C THR A 69 -2.16 -13.85 1.17
N GLU A 70 -0.95 -14.39 0.96
CA GLU A 70 -0.21 -15.21 1.93
C GLU A 70 -0.17 -14.52 3.31
N ASN A 71 0.26 -13.25 3.35
CA ASN A 71 0.32 -12.50 4.61
C ASN A 71 -1.05 -12.29 5.28
N THR A 72 -2.12 -12.15 4.49
CA THR A 72 -3.49 -11.91 5.02
C THR A 72 -4.11 -13.20 5.59
N ILE A 73 -3.81 -14.34 4.99
CA ILE A 73 -4.43 -15.62 5.37
C ILE A 73 -3.58 -16.42 6.37
N LYS A 74 -2.28 -16.13 6.47
CA LYS A 74 -1.36 -16.80 7.40
C LYS A 74 -1.78 -16.65 8.86
N GLU A 75 -2.28 -15.48 9.25
CA GLU A 75 -2.83 -15.25 10.60
C GLU A 75 -4.06 -16.11 10.90
N LYS A 76 -4.75 -16.60 9.86
CA LYS A 76 -5.93 -17.47 9.94
C LYS A 76 -5.56 -18.96 9.88
N GLY A 77 -4.27 -19.31 9.84
CA GLY A 77 -3.80 -20.70 9.75
C GLY A 77 -4.01 -21.36 8.38
N LEU A 78 -4.20 -20.56 7.32
CA LEU A 78 -4.34 -21.02 5.94
C LEU A 78 -3.02 -20.83 5.18
N SER A 79 -2.83 -21.58 4.08
CA SER A 79 -1.65 -21.48 3.19
C SER A 79 -2.08 -21.12 1.77
N TRP A 80 -1.28 -20.28 1.09
CA TRP A 80 -1.47 -19.90 -0.31
C TRP A 80 -0.65 -20.75 -1.28
N ASP A 81 0.17 -21.69 -0.80
CA ASP A 81 1.17 -22.42 -1.61
C ASP A 81 0.56 -23.16 -2.81
N GLY A 82 -0.65 -23.72 -2.65
CA GLY A 82 -1.37 -24.41 -3.74
C GLY A 82 -2.08 -23.49 -4.73
N TYR A 83 -2.00 -22.17 -4.52
CA TYR A 83 -2.78 -21.15 -5.23
C TYR A 83 -1.90 -20.02 -5.81
N LEU A 84 -0.58 -20.21 -5.83
CA LEU A 84 0.37 -19.21 -6.32
C LEU A 84 0.07 -18.79 -7.77
N LEU A 85 -0.10 -17.49 -7.98
CA LEU A 85 -0.36 -16.89 -9.28
C LEU A 85 0.88 -16.93 -10.17
N LEU A 86 2.06 -16.74 -9.58
CA LEU A 86 3.33 -16.90 -10.29
C LEU A 86 3.46 -18.31 -10.88
N ASP A 87 3.19 -19.34 -10.08
CA ASP A 87 3.27 -20.73 -10.54
C ASP A 87 2.23 -21.03 -11.63
N TYR A 88 1.03 -20.45 -11.51
CA TYR A 88 -0.02 -20.60 -12.51
C TYR A 88 0.37 -20.02 -13.88
N PHE A 89 0.86 -18.77 -13.91
CA PHE A 89 1.15 -18.07 -15.18
C PHE A 89 2.53 -18.36 -15.75
N TYR A 90 3.53 -18.57 -14.89
CA TYR A 90 4.95 -18.61 -15.27
C TYR A 90 5.64 -19.93 -14.91
N GLY A 91 4.97 -20.82 -14.17
CA GLY A 91 5.47 -22.14 -13.80
C GLY A 91 6.57 -22.14 -12.73
N TYR A 92 6.85 -23.32 -12.18
CA TYR A 92 7.75 -23.55 -11.04
C TYR A 92 9.24 -23.25 -11.28
N ASN A 93 9.69 -23.07 -12.53
CA ASN A 93 11.12 -23.10 -12.90
C ASN A 93 11.63 -21.82 -13.57
N THR A 94 10.82 -20.77 -13.64
CA THR A 94 11.34 -19.49 -14.15
C THR A 94 12.17 -18.83 -13.05
N PRO A 95 13.46 -18.53 -13.29
CA PRO A 95 14.21 -17.72 -12.33
C PRO A 95 13.48 -16.39 -12.24
N SER A 96 12.84 -16.11 -11.11
CA SER A 96 12.22 -14.81 -10.87
C SER A 96 13.30 -13.75 -11.18
N PRO A 97 13.10 -12.88 -12.19
CA PRO A 97 13.97 -11.73 -12.35
C PRO A 97 13.87 -10.97 -11.03
N THR A 98 14.98 -10.93 -10.29
CA THR A 98 15.04 -10.52 -8.88
C THR A 98 14.07 -9.35 -8.66
N ASP A 99 13.00 -9.54 -7.87
CA ASP A 99 11.76 -8.73 -7.90
C ASP A 99 11.98 -7.20 -8.04
N GLY A 100 13.02 -6.67 -7.39
CA GLY A 100 13.41 -5.25 -7.48
C GLY A 100 13.89 -4.78 -8.87
N VAL A 101 14.54 -5.63 -9.67
CA VAL A 101 15.02 -5.31 -11.02
C VAL A 101 13.85 -5.19 -12.01
N SER A 102 12.82 -6.03 -11.85
CA SER A 102 11.61 -5.98 -12.67
C SER A 102 10.79 -4.70 -12.38
N LEU A 103 10.59 -4.40 -11.09
CA LEU A 103 9.84 -3.20 -10.70
C LEU A 103 10.59 -1.91 -11.03
N GLU A 104 11.91 -1.85 -10.84
CA GLU A 104 12.71 -0.69 -11.22
C GLU A 104 12.65 -0.41 -12.74
N ALA A 105 12.67 -1.45 -13.57
CA ALA A 105 12.52 -1.29 -15.02
C ALA A 105 11.15 -0.68 -15.38
N LEU A 106 10.07 -1.12 -14.72
CA LEU A 106 8.74 -0.57 -14.93
C LEU A 106 8.60 0.88 -14.44
N LEU A 107 9.27 1.24 -13.34
CA LEU A 107 9.28 2.61 -12.81
C LEU A 107 10.10 3.59 -13.68
N ASN A 108 10.92 3.07 -14.59
CA ASN A 108 11.66 3.84 -15.60
C ASN A 108 11.03 3.71 -16.99
N SER A 109 9.82 3.15 -17.11
CA SER A 109 9.11 3.06 -18.39
C SER A 109 8.77 4.46 -18.94
N ASP A 110 8.88 4.62 -20.26
CA ASP A 110 8.40 5.80 -20.99
C ASP A 110 6.87 5.80 -21.15
N ASP A 111 6.22 4.64 -20.96
CA ASP A 111 4.77 4.51 -20.98
C ASP A 111 4.16 4.98 -19.66
N ASN A 112 3.44 6.10 -19.70
CA ASN A 112 2.85 6.69 -18.51
C ASN A 112 1.87 5.74 -17.80
N THR A 113 1.10 4.92 -18.52
CA THR A 113 0.14 4.00 -17.89
C THR A 113 0.88 2.90 -17.12
N ILE A 114 1.89 2.29 -17.74
CA ILE A 114 2.73 1.28 -17.09
C ILE A 114 3.44 1.86 -15.87
N TYR A 115 4.08 3.04 -16.03
CA TYR A 115 4.73 3.75 -14.93
C TYR A 115 3.76 3.97 -13.75
N GLN A 116 2.56 4.46 -14.01
CA GLN A 116 1.55 4.74 -12.97
C GLN A 116 1.09 3.47 -12.27
N TYR A 117 0.91 2.36 -12.99
CA TYR A 117 0.55 1.09 -12.36
C TYR A 117 1.69 0.52 -11.52
N ALA A 118 2.93 0.57 -12.01
CA ALA A 118 4.11 0.17 -11.26
C ALA A 118 4.30 1.00 -9.98
N LEU A 119 4.08 2.32 -10.08
CA LEU A 119 4.13 3.22 -8.93
C LEU A 119 3.07 2.88 -7.88
N LYS A 120 1.84 2.58 -8.31
CA LYS A 120 0.78 2.13 -7.40
C LYS A 120 1.14 0.81 -6.72
N ILE A 121 1.65 -0.18 -7.46
CA ILE A 121 2.11 -1.46 -6.87
C ILE A 121 3.23 -1.21 -5.84
N LEU A 122 4.19 -0.33 -6.15
CA LEU A 122 5.26 0.05 -5.21
C LEU A 122 4.68 0.62 -3.92
N VAL A 123 3.72 1.55 -4.02
CA VAL A 123 3.06 2.16 -2.84
C VAL A 123 2.35 1.11 -1.99
N LEU A 124 1.61 0.19 -2.61
CA LEU A 124 0.89 -0.86 -1.89
C LEU A 124 1.84 -1.82 -1.18
N SER A 125 2.98 -2.14 -1.80
CA SER A 125 4.00 -3.01 -1.23
C SER A 125 4.59 -2.50 0.10
N ARG A 126 4.48 -1.20 0.39
CA ARG A 126 4.93 -0.59 1.66
C ARG A 126 4.24 -1.20 2.89
N ASN A 127 2.98 -1.63 2.72
CA ASN A 127 2.15 -2.11 3.83
C ASN A 127 2.29 -3.62 4.07
N LEU A 128 3.17 -4.31 3.33
CA LEU A 128 3.45 -5.73 3.55
C LEU A 128 4.37 -5.91 4.78
N PRO A 129 4.05 -6.87 5.67
CA PRO A 129 4.85 -7.12 6.88
C PRO A 129 6.25 -7.67 6.55
N ILE A 130 6.38 -8.45 5.48
CA ILE A 130 7.67 -8.93 4.97
C ILE A 130 8.17 -7.90 3.94
N ARG A 131 9.06 -7.02 4.38
CA ARG A 131 9.62 -5.98 3.52
C ARG A 131 10.84 -6.50 2.78
N ASP A 132 10.78 -6.47 1.45
CA ASP A 132 11.98 -6.58 0.64
C ASP A 132 12.83 -5.30 0.81
N VAL A 133 14.13 -5.45 1.06
CA VAL A 133 15.06 -4.33 1.24
C VAL A 133 15.12 -3.48 -0.04
N LYS A 134 14.98 -4.11 -1.22
CA LYS A 134 15.01 -3.40 -2.50
C LYS A 134 13.75 -2.57 -2.74
N SER A 135 12.57 -3.08 -2.41
CA SER A 135 11.33 -2.29 -2.53
C SER A 135 11.35 -1.06 -1.62
N GLN A 136 11.98 -1.13 -0.43
CA GLN A 136 12.20 0.03 0.42
C GLN A 136 13.17 1.05 -0.21
N GLN A 137 14.26 0.59 -0.83
CA GLN A 137 15.19 1.48 -1.54
C GLN A 137 14.50 2.19 -2.72
N LEU A 138 13.67 1.45 -3.48
CA LEU A 138 12.86 2.03 -4.55
C LEU A 138 11.84 3.03 -3.99
N LEU A 139 11.16 2.72 -2.88
CA LEU A 139 10.25 3.68 -2.23
C LEU A 139 10.96 4.97 -1.84
N VAL A 140 12.15 4.89 -1.24
CA VAL A 140 12.94 6.09 -0.90
C VAL A 140 13.28 6.86 -2.17
N ARG A 141 13.77 6.16 -3.21
CA ARG A 141 14.17 6.78 -4.47
C ARG A 141 13.01 7.45 -5.20
N TYR A 142 11.83 6.86 -5.21
CA TYR A 142 10.66 7.38 -5.93
C TYR A 142 9.70 8.19 -5.03
N SER A 143 9.97 8.31 -3.73
CA SER A 143 9.15 9.07 -2.77
C SER A 143 8.94 10.53 -3.16
N HIS A 144 9.96 11.17 -3.74
CA HIS A 144 9.87 12.56 -4.19
C HIS A 144 8.86 12.74 -5.34
N LYS A 145 8.64 11.70 -6.16
CA LYS A 145 7.64 11.72 -7.25
C LYS A 145 6.22 11.41 -6.77
N LEU A 146 6.07 10.95 -5.52
CA LEU A 146 4.79 10.66 -4.88
C LEU A 146 4.16 11.89 -4.20
N SER A 147 4.89 12.99 -4.05
CA SER A 147 4.28 14.27 -3.66
C SER A 147 3.50 14.85 -4.85
N PRO A 148 2.24 15.24 -4.68
CA PRO A 148 1.55 16.01 -5.71
C PRO A 148 2.30 17.33 -5.93
N PRO A 149 2.36 17.86 -7.16
CA PRO A 149 2.70 19.26 -7.33
C PRO A 149 1.58 20.04 -6.65
N ASN A 150 1.84 20.60 -5.47
CA ASN A 150 0.99 21.67 -4.98
C ASN A 150 1.01 22.75 -6.07
N GLN A 151 -0.12 22.91 -6.76
CA GLN A 151 -0.43 24.08 -7.54
C GLN A 151 -0.29 25.28 -6.60
N LEU A 152 0.86 25.94 -6.65
CA LEU A 152 0.96 27.32 -6.21
C LEU A 152 0.18 28.14 -7.24
N ILE A 153 -1.10 28.35 -6.93
CA ILE A 153 -1.82 29.54 -7.34
C ILE A 153 -0.95 30.70 -6.86
N SER A 154 -0.19 31.29 -7.78
CA SER A 154 0.43 32.59 -7.58
C SER A 154 -0.62 33.62 -7.97
N ASP A 155 -1.50 33.93 -7.02
CA ASP A 155 -2.18 35.23 -6.96
C ASP A 155 -1.43 36.00 -5.87
N ASP A 156 -0.52 36.88 -6.27
CA ASP A 156 -0.67 38.31 -5.98
C ASP A 156 0.53 39.11 -6.54
N ASP A 157 0.12 40.00 -7.44
CA ASP A 157 0.40 41.42 -7.45
C ASP A 157 1.80 41.97 -7.79
N ASP A 158 1.73 42.97 -8.66
CA ASP A 158 2.79 43.75 -9.24
C ASP A 158 3.59 44.52 -8.19
N SER A 159 4.93 44.47 -8.27
CA SER A 159 5.74 45.69 -8.17
C SER A 159 7.19 45.45 -8.60
N TYR A 160 7.59 46.24 -9.60
CA TYR A 160 8.98 46.53 -9.96
C TYR A 160 9.75 47.11 -8.76
N VAL A 161 11.01 46.67 -8.53
CA VAL A 161 12.23 47.50 -8.43
C VAL A 161 13.48 46.59 -8.57
N GLU A 162 14.41 47.00 -9.44
CA GLU A 162 15.73 46.42 -9.74
C GLU A 162 16.79 46.59 -8.61
N PRO A 163 17.97 45.93 -8.72
CA PRO A 163 18.78 45.50 -7.59
C PRO A 163 19.92 46.46 -7.23
N ASN A 164 20.42 46.38 -5.99
CA ASN A 164 21.76 46.87 -5.66
C ASN A 164 22.50 45.86 -4.76
N HIS A 165 23.74 45.58 -5.17
CA HIS A 165 24.79 44.89 -4.43
C HIS A 165 25.10 45.58 -3.10
N GLU A 166 25.48 44.82 -2.06
CA GLU A 166 26.75 44.99 -1.34
C GLU A 166 26.96 43.88 -0.30
N GLU A 167 28.20 43.40 -0.23
CA GLU A 167 28.72 42.42 0.72
C GLU A 167 28.85 43.04 2.13
N THR A 168 28.52 42.28 3.18
CA THR A 168 29.33 42.35 4.42
C THR A 168 29.13 41.13 5.32
N VAL A 169 30.28 40.64 5.78
CA VAL A 169 30.52 39.54 6.71
C VAL A 169 30.38 40.03 8.16
N ASN A 170 29.65 39.31 9.03
CA ASN A 170 30.10 38.85 10.37
C ASN A 170 28.97 38.28 11.26
N CYS A 171 29.12 37.00 11.60
CA CYS A 171 29.15 36.39 12.94
C CYS A 171 28.15 36.73 14.08
N VAL A 172 27.51 35.64 14.55
CA VAL A 172 27.16 35.27 15.95
C VAL A 172 25.75 35.62 16.47
N GLY A 173 24.99 34.55 16.79
CA GLY A 173 23.90 34.53 17.78
C GLY A 173 22.67 33.69 17.35
N PRO A 174 22.35 32.55 17.99
CA PRO A 174 21.17 31.76 17.66
C PRO A 174 19.95 32.24 18.46
N PRO A 175 18.72 32.15 17.90
CA PRO A 175 17.52 32.10 18.73
C PRO A 175 16.83 30.74 18.61
N THR A 176 16.85 30.03 19.74
CA THR A 176 15.71 29.37 20.39
C THR A 176 14.58 28.80 19.51
N VAL A 177 14.60 27.47 19.43
CA VAL A 177 13.48 26.53 19.62
C VAL A 177 12.09 27.16 19.80
N GLU A 178 11.21 26.93 18.82
CA GLU A 178 9.78 26.68 19.08
C GLU A 178 9.36 25.42 18.33
N THR A 179 9.43 24.28 19.03
CA THR A 179 8.73 23.06 18.64
C THR A 179 7.26 23.21 18.97
N THR A 180 6.40 23.33 17.95
CA THR A 180 4.95 23.14 18.12
C THR A 180 4.58 21.68 17.82
N PRO A 181 4.21 20.86 18.82
CA PRO A 181 3.69 19.53 18.57
C PRO A 181 2.17 19.61 18.34
N VAL A 182 1.75 19.72 17.08
CA VAL A 182 0.36 19.44 16.72
C VAL A 182 0.23 17.92 16.52
N GLN A 183 -0.89 17.37 17.03
CA GLN A 183 -1.38 16.01 16.78
C GLN A 183 -1.04 14.92 17.81
N ARG A 184 -1.06 15.28 19.10
CA ARG A 184 -1.23 14.32 20.21
C ARG A 184 -2.71 14.23 20.66
N ARG A 185 -3.64 14.01 19.72
CA ARG A 185 -5.10 14.04 19.99
C ARG A 185 -5.84 12.71 19.78
N VAL A 186 -5.12 11.60 19.61
CA VAL A 186 -5.73 10.25 19.42
C VAL A 186 -5.68 9.39 20.69
N TRP A 187 -4.82 9.71 21.66
CA TRP A 187 -4.61 8.85 22.84
C TRP A 187 -5.62 9.02 23.98
N LEU A 188 -6.46 10.06 23.98
CA LEU A 188 -7.47 10.24 25.01
C LEU A 188 -8.82 9.53 24.70
N SER A 189 -8.98 8.96 23.50
CA SER A 189 -10.25 8.37 23.06
C SER A 189 -10.40 6.87 23.36
N LEU A 190 -9.34 6.18 23.79
CA LEU A 190 -9.40 4.74 24.13
C LEU A 190 -9.71 4.44 25.60
N GLY A 191 -9.63 5.43 26.50
CA GLY A 191 -9.89 5.21 27.93
C GLY A 191 -11.35 4.91 28.25
N LEU A 192 -12.27 5.61 27.59
CA LEU A 192 -13.71 5.46 27.79
C LEU A 192 -14.25 4.05 27.43
N PRO A 193 -13.93 3.47 26.26
CA PRO A 193 -14.42 2.13 25.92
C PRO A 193 -13.83 1.03 26.79
N LEU A 194 -12.56 1.14 27.21
CA LEU A 194 -11.92 0.16 28.10
C LEU A 194 -12.55 0.16 29.50
N PHE A 195 -12.89 1.33 30.03
CA PHE A 195 -13.56 1.45 31.32
C PHE A 195 -14.98 0.87 31.30
N ALA A 196 -15.74 1.10 30.22
CA ALA A 196 -17.06 0.52 30.04
C ALA A 196 -17.02 -1.02 29.93
N LEU A 197 -16.00 -1.57 29.24
CA LEU A 197 -15.81 -3.02 29.13
C LEU A 197 -15.40 -3.65 30.46
N ALA A 198 -14.55 -2.98 31.26
CA ALA A 198 -14.19 -3.45 32.59
C ALA A 198 -15.41 -3.49 33.53
N LEU A 199 -16.27 -2.48 33.49
CA LEU A 199 -17.51 -2.44 34.27
C LEU A 199 -18.50 -3.55 33.87
N SER A 200 -18.64 -3.82 32.57
CA SER A 200 -19.55 -4.87 32.11
C SER A 200 -19.06 -6.27 32.49
N LEU A 201 -17.75 -6.53 32.39
CA LEU A 201 -17.15 -7.78 32.84
C LEU A 201 -17.27 -7.96 34.36
N TYR A 202 -17.07 -6.89 35.15
CA TYR A 202 -17.23 -6.95 36.60
C TYR A 202 -18.67 -7.22 37.01
N ALA A 203 -19.64 -6.55 36.36
CA ALA A 203 -21.06 -6.80 36.59
C ALA A 203 -21.43 -8.24 36.23
N LEU A 204 -20.98 -8.74 35.08
CA LEU A 204 -21.25 -10.11 34.65
C LEU A 204 -20.65 -11.13 35.62
N TRP A 205 -19.40 -10.92 36.06
CA TRP A 205 -18.76 -11.77 37.07
C TRP A 205 -19.53 -11.78 38.39
N PHE A 206 -19.98 -10.60 38.87
CA PHE A 206 -20.77 -10.50 40.10
C PHE A 206 -22.12 -11.23 39.99
N TRP A 207 -22.81 -11.09 38.87
CA TRP A 207 -24.07 -11.81 38.62
C TRP A 207 -23.87 -13.32 38.51
N CYS A 208 -22.82 -13.77 37.82
CA CYS A 208 -22.46 -15.18 37.76
C CYS A 208 -22.11 -15.74 39.15
N PHE A 209 -21.31 -15.02 39.95
CA PHE A 209 -20.94 -15.46 41.29
C PHE A 209 -22.16 -15.57 42.20
N ARG A 210 -23.07 -14.60 42.15
CA ARG A 210 -24.29 -14.64 42.95
C ARG A 210 -25.23 -15.77 42.51
N TYR A 211 -25.41 -15.95 41.20
CA TYR A 211 -26.34 -16.97 40.68
C TYR A 211 -25.81 -18.40 40.83
N LEU A 212 -24.49 -18.63 40.73
CA LEU A 212 -23.87 -19.92 41.02
C LEU A 212 -23.61 -20.15 42.52
N GLY A 213 -23.51 -19.09 43.32
CA GLY A 213 -23.34 -19.17 44.78
C GLY A 213 -24.62 -19.60 45.51
N ASP A 214 -25.80 -19.34 44.94
CA ASP A 214 -27.09 -19.81 45.47
C ASP A 214 -27.38 -21.31 45.14
N LEU A 215 -26.43 -22.02 44.53
CA LEU A 215 -26.51 -23.46 44.18
C LEU A 215 -25.65 -24.38 45.07
N SER A 216 -25.03 -23.85 46.14
CA SER A 216 -24.31 -24.62 47.18
C SER A 216 -25.04 -24.57 48.52
#